data_AF-A0A368F589-F1
#
_entry.id   AF-A0A368F589-F1
#
_cell.length_a   1.000
_cell.length_b   1.000
_cell.length_c   1.000
_cell.angle_alpha   90.00
_cell.angle_beta   90.00
_cell.angle_gamma   90.00
#
_symmetry.space_group_name_H-M   'P 1'
#
loop_
_entity.id
_entity.type
_entity.pdbx_description
1 polymer ?
#
loop_
_entity_poly.entity_id
_entity_poly.type
_entity_poly.pdbx_seq_one_letter_code
_entity_poly.pdbx_strand_id
1 'polypeptide(L)'
;MAVFKKLKKGKDKGVPLPEPEPVKQLDKRVGMDTYRDFFTLKNYWKAIDRKRQDSAQLFFSRCVNQIYFSFKKLNMNLLCHC
;
A
#
# COMPACT_ATOMS: atom_id res chain seq x y z
N MET A 1 2.93 36.82 -42.66
CA MET A 1 4.09 35.90 -42.65
C MET A 1 3.69 34.60 -41.98
N ALA A 2 3.75 33.50 -42.74
CA ALA A 2 3.67 32.05 -42.43
C ALA A 2 2.63 31.56 -41.38
N VAL A 3 1.44 31.08 -41.77
CA VAL A 3 1.08 29.76 -42.36
C VAL A 3 0.97 28.64 -41.32
N PHE A 4 -0.29 28.31 -40.99
CA PHE A 4 -0.73 27.02 -40.44
C PHE A 4 -0.08 25.86 -41.20
N LYS A 5 0.75 25.07 -40.53
CA LYS A 5 1.21 23.77 -41.06
C LYS A 5 0.41 22.67 -40.40
N LYS A 6 -0.64 22.23 -41.10
CA LYS A 6 -1.23 20.89 -40.92
C LYS A 6 -0.11 19.86 -41.08
N LEU A 7 0.22 19.12 -40.01
CA LEU A 7 1.07 17.93 -40.15
C LEU A 7 0.19 16.74 -40.56
N LYS A 8 0.44 16.25 -41.78
CA LYS A 8 -0.18 15.09 -42.38
C LYS A 8 0.09 13.81 -41.56
N LYS A 9 -0.95 12.99 -41.49
CA LYS A 9 -0.94 11.53 -41.24
C LYS A 9 0.06 10.85 -42.18
N GLY A 10 0.96 10.02 -41.66
CA GLY A 10 1.94 9.30 -42.48
C GLY A 10 2.81 8.29 -41.72
N LYS A 11 2.31 7.04 -41.70
CA LYS A 11 3.03 5.77 -41.72
C LYS A 11 3.71 5.27 -40.42
N ASP A 12 3.12 4.19 -39.90
CA ASP A 12 3.71 3.12 -39.11
C ASP A 12 5.24 3.09 -39.10
N LYS A 13 5.80 3.35 -37.93
CA LYS A 13 7.01 2.70 -37.46
C LYS A 13 6.72 2.29 -36.04
N GLY A 14 6.57 0.99 -35.82
CA GLY A 14 6.30 0.39 -34.53
C GLY A 14 7.20 1.02 -33.49
N VAL A 15 6.58 1.67 -32.51
CA VAL A 15 7.26 2.06 -31.28
C VAL A 15 7.80 0.75 -30.71
N PRO A 16 9.13 0.57 -30.56
CA PRO A 16 9.64 -0.55 -29.80
C PRO A 16 9.09 -0.33 -28.40
N LEU A 17 8.19 -1.23 -27.96
CA LEU A 17 7.82 -1.31 -26.55
C LEU A 17 9.14 -1.28 -25.76
N PRO A 18 9.31 -0.36 -24.80
CA PRO A 18 10.49 -0.37 -23.96
C PRO A 18 10.61 -1.77 -23.38
N GLU A 19 11.77 -2.39 -23.59
CA GLU A 19 12.07 -3.73 -23.12
C GLU A 19 11.63 -3.81 -21.65
N PRO A 20 10.78 -4.77 -21.26
CA PRO A 20 10.30 -4.85 -19.89
C PRO A 20 11.54 -5.00 -19.00
N GLU A 21 11.87 -3.93 -18.27
CA GLU A 21 12.99 -3.94 -17.34
C GLU A 21 12.90 -5.21 -16.52
N PRO A 22 14.02 -5.93 -16.30
CA PRO A 22 14.02 -7.18 -15.56
C PRO A 22 13.33 -6.92 -14.23
N VAL A 23 12.11 -7.44 -14.11
CA VAL A 23 11.27 -7.29 -12.93
C VAL A 23 12.10 -7.85 -11.80
N LYS A 24 12.61 -6.98 -10.92
CA LYS A 24 13.47 -7.37 -9.81
C LYS A 24 12.73 -8.45 -9.04
N GLN A 25 13.15 -9.69 -9.23
CA GLN A 25 12.51 -10.81 -8.56
C GLN A 25 12.76 -10.64 -7.08
N LEU A 26 11.68 -10.62 -6.31
CA LEU A 26 11.74 -10.46 -4.87
C LEU A 26 12.26 -11.77 -4.26
N ASP A 27 13.02 -11.67 -3.17
CA ASP A 27 13.47 -12.83 -2.44
C ASP A 27 12.26 -13.64 -1.96
N LYS A 28 12.25 -14.95 -2.23
CA LYS A 28 11.17 -15.87 -1.88
C LYS A 28 10.85 -15.89 -0.38
N ARG A 29 11.80 -15.49 0.47
CA ARG A 29 11.62 -15.41 1.93
C ARG A 29 10.74 -14.25 2.37
N VAL A 30 10.56 -13.25 1.51
CA VAL A 30 9.74 -12.07 1.84
C VAL A 30 8.25 -12.43 1.84
N GLY A 31 7.86 -13.56 1.23
CA GLY A 31 6.47 -14.03 1.20
C GLY A 31 5.54 -13.12 0.39
N MET A 32 6.10 -12.30 -0.52
CA MET A 32 5.33 -11.45 -1.43
C MET A 32 5.63 -11.82 -2.87
N ASP A 33 4.57 -11.92 -3.68
CA ASP A 33 4.66 -12.38 -5.07
C ASP A 33 5.15 -11.28 -6.02
N THR A 34 4.85 -10.01 -5.71
CA THR A 34 5.25 -8.89 -6.56
C THR A 34 6.21 -7.94 -5.84
N TYR A 35 7.25 -7.51 -6.56
CA TYR A 35 8.18 -6.49 -6.09
C TYR A 35 7.48 -5.16 -5.79
N ARG A 36 6.37 -4.88 -6.51
CA ARG A 36 5.56 -3.68 -6.33
C ARG A 36 4.95 -3.64 -4.92
N ASP A 37 4.39 -4.75 -4.45
CA ASP A 37 3.78 -4.81 -3.11
C ASP A 37 4.82 -4.63 -2.03
N PHE A 38 5.99 -5.26 -2.20
CA PHE A 38 7.11 -5.07 -1.28
C PHE A 38 7.57 -3.61 -1.21
N PHE A 39 7.74 -2.96 -2.36
CA PHE A 39 8.17 -1.56 -2.40
C PHE A 39 7.10 -0.63 -1.79
N THR A 40 5.83 -0.93 -2.03
CA THR A 40 4.70 -0.20 -1.45
C THR A 40 4.70 -0.34 0.08
N LEU A 41 4.85 -1.57 0.59
CA LEU A 41 4.94 -1.84 2.03
C LEU A 41 6.14 -1.13 2.65
N LYS A 42 7.30 -1.18 1.99
CA LYS A 42 8.51 -0.47 2.45
C LYS A 42 8.28 1.03 2.55
N ASN A 43 7.65 1.65 1.55
CA ASN A 43 7.36 3.08 1.58
C ASN A 43 6.33 3.44 2.62
N TYR A 44 5.33 2.58 2.83
CA TYR A 44 4.33 2.74 3.87
C TYR A 44 4.97 2.73 5.27
N TRP A 45 5.88 1.79 5.54
CA TRP A 45 6.64 1.77 6.79
C TRP A 45 7.48 3.02 7.01
N LYS A 46 8.12 3.54 5.95
CA LYS A 46 8.84 4.82 6.04
C LYS A 46 7.91 5.99 6.37
N ALA A 47 6.66 5.96 5.93
CA ALA A 47 5.68 6.98 6.28
C ALA A 47 5.26 6.91 7.76
N ILE A 48 5.05 5.69 8.28
CA ILE A 48 4.79 5.47 9.71
C ILE A 48 5.96 5.97 10.56
N ASP A 49 7.19 5.62 10.18
CA ASP A 49 8.38 5.98 10.96
C ASP A 49 8.58 7.50 11.05
N ARG A 50 8.32 8.24 9.96
CA ARG A 50 8.33 9.71 9.95
C ARG A 50 7.31 10.35 10.90
N LYS A 51 6.18 9.68 11.17
CA LYS A 51 5.09 10.14 12.04
C LYS A 51 4.83 9.13 13.14
N ARG A 52 5.90 8.65 13.77
CA ARG A 52 5.85 7.49 14.69
C ARG A 52 4.89 7.72 15.86
N GLN A 53 4.90 8.89 16.47
CA GLN A 53 4.05 9.22 17.63
C GLN A 53 2.56 9.24 17.26
N ASP A 54 2.19 9.98 16.21
CA ASP A 54 0.79 10.05 15.74
C ASP A 54 0.26 8.67 15.32
N SER A 55 1.09 7.90 14.62
CA SER A 55 0.74 6.55 14.16
C SER A 55 0.58 5.59 15.34
N ALA A 56 1.45 5.69 16.35
CA ALA A 56 1.36 4.91 17.57
C ALA A 56 0.08 5.27 18.35
N GLN A 57 -0.25 6.55 18.48
CA GLN A 57 -1.46 6.98 19.18
C GLN A 57 -2.73 6.49 18.48
N LEU A 58 -2.78 6.55 17.14
CA LEU A 58 -3.88 5.99 16.36
C LEU A 58 -3.98 4.46 16.51
N PHE A 59 -2.85 3.77 16.56
CA PHE A 59 -2.82 2.33 16.77
C PHE A 59 -3.30 1.95 18.17
N PHE A 60 -2.72 2.54 19.21
CA PHE A 60 -3.06 2.23 20.60
C PHE A 60 -4.49 2.61 20.96
N SER A 61 -5.00 3.74 20.44
CA SER A 61 -6.41 4.11 20.66
C SER A 61 -7.38 3.06 20.12
N ARG A 62 -7.08 2.43 18.98
CA ARG A 62 -7.89 1.33 18.43
C ARG A 62 -7.73 0.04 19.23
N CYS A 63 -6.50 -0.34 19.56
CA CYS A 63 -6.22 -1.56 20.32
C CYS A 63 -6.86 -1.54 21.71
N VAL A 64 -6.74 -0.43 22.44
CA VAL A 64 -7.31 -0.31 23.78
C VAL A 64 -8.84 -0.40 23.72
N ASN A 65 -9.48 0.25 22.75
CA ASN A 65 -10.93 0.15 22.57
C ASN A 65 -11.40 -1.27 22.23
N GLN A 66 -10.67 -1.98 21.37
CA GLN A 66 -11.01 -3.36 20.99
C GLN A 66 -10.83 -4.34 22.17
N ILE A 67 -9.76 -4.16 22.94
CA ILE A 67 -9.49 -4.96 24.15
C ILE A 67 -10.57 -4.68 25.20
N TYR A 68 -10.88 -3.41 25.47
CA TYR A 68 -11.90 -3.01 26.44
C TYR A 68 -13.29 -3.55 26.08
N PHE A 69 -13.68 -3.49 24.81
CA PHE A 69 -14.94 -4.07 24.35
C PHE A 69 -14.98 -5.59 24.52
N SER A 70 -13.87 -6.28 24.23
CA SER A 70 -13.77 -7.73 24.40
C SER A 70 -13.86 -8.14 25.87
N PHE A 71 -13.19 -7.40 26.77
CA PHE A 71 -13.30 -7.63 28.21
C PHE A 71 -14.69 -7.32 28.77
N LYS A 72 -15.33 -6.24 28.31
CA LYS A 72 -16.71 -5.92 28.72
C LYS A 72 -17.70 -6.98 28.26
N LYS A 73 -17.51 -7.52 27.05
CA LYS A 73 -18.32 -8.63 26.52
C LYS A 73 -18.12 -9.93 27.31
N LEU A 74 -16.89 -10.24 27.70
CA LEU A 74 -16.59 -11.38 28.57
C LEU A 74 -17.19 -11.22 29.97
N ASN A 75 -17.08 -10.03 30.58
CA ASN A 75 -17.69 -9.75 31.89
C ASN A 75 -19.23 -9.80 31.85
N MET A 76 -19.87 -9.28 30.81
CA MET A 76 -21.32 -9.40 30.64
C MET A 76 -21.77 -10.86 30.49
N ASN A 77 -21.03 -11.68 29.74
CA ASN A 77 -21.36 -13.09 29.59
C ASN A 77 -21.20 -13.87 30.90
N LEU A 78 -20.25 -13.48 31.77
CA LEU A 78 -20.08 -14.10 33.09
C LEU A 78 -21.21 -13.72 34.05
N LEU A 79 -21.71 -12.49 33.98
CA LEU A 79 -22.85 -12.00 34.76
C LEU A 79 -24.21 -12.55 34.31
N CYS A 80 -24.34 -12.93 33.03
CA CYS A 80 -25.58 -13.54 32.51
C CYS A 80 -25.65 -15.07 32.69
N HIS A 81 -24.59 -15.71 33.20
CA HIS A 81 -24.52 -17.16 33.43
C HIS A 81 -24.52 -17.56 34.93
N CYS A 82 -24.70 -16.60 35.84
CA CYS A 82 -25.08 -16.83 37.23
C CYS A 82 -26.54 -16.42 37.44
#